data_AF-A0A941PJ91-F1
#
_entry.id   AF-A0A941PJ91-F1
#
_cell.length_a   1.000
_cell.length_b   1.000
_cell.length_c   1.000
_cell.angle_alpha   90.00
_cell.angle_beta   90.00
_cell.angle_gamma   90.00
#
_symmetry.space_group_name_H-M   'P 1'
#
loop_
_entity.id
_entity.type
_entity.pdbx_description
1 polymer ?
#
loop_
_entity_poly.entity_id
_entity_poly.type
_entity_poly.pdbx_seq_one_letter_code
_entity_poly.pdbx_strand_id
1 'polypeptide(L)'
;MKHVTRAVALAILAAGLGACANSRHNREAVQYSDEPVERLYNTGASYMDRGRWPEAVAAFQEVERQHPYSSWARRAILMEAYSHYQANEYDPAIEAAQRFISLHPGNESAPYAYYLIAICHFERIVDVGRDQGTTERALAALNDVVRRFPESTYARDARLKIDMVYDQLAGKEMEIGRFYLTRDQHLAAINRFRNVIENPNFQRTSHVPEALHRLVEAYLSVGMTDEAQRMAAILGYNFPGSPWYQRTYALMQQRNVQQVTTQEARRRGWLSRTFGAVF
;
A
#
# COMPACT_ATOMS: atom_id res chain seq x y z
N MET A 1 -54.81 -24.95 40.78
CA MET A 1 -53.34 -24.74 40.95
C MET A 1 -52.57 -24.58 39.62
N LYS A 2 -52.87 -25.34 38.55
CA LYS A 2 -52.17 -25.25 37.24
C LYS A 2 -52.36 -23.93 36.47
N HIS A 3 -53.45 -23.20 36.71
CA HIS A 3 -53.70 -21.90 36.07
C HIS A 3 -52.96 -20.75 36.75
N VAL A 4 -52.72 -20.85 38.07
CA VAL A 4 -51.97 -19.86 38.84
C VAL A 4 -50.48 -19.95 38.51
N THR A 5 -49.94 -21.17 38.37
CA THR A 5 -48.55 -21.36 37.94
C THR A 5 -48.28 -20.89 36.51
N ARG A 6 -49.25 -21.00 35.59
CA ARG A 6 -49.14 -20.44 34.24
C ARG A 6 -49.19 -18.91 34.21
N ALA A 7 -50.01 -18.29 35.05
CA ALA A 7 -50.09 -16.83 35.14
C ALA A 7 -48.80 -16.22 35.72
N VAL A 8 -48.21 -16.86 36.74
CA VAL A 8 -46.92 -16.44 37.33
C VAL A 8 -45.77 -16.62 36.33
N ALA A 9 -45.75 -17.71 35.55
CA ALA A 9 -44.74 -17.90 34.51
C ALA A 9 -44.82 -16.85 33.39
N LEU A 10 -46.03 -16.42 33.01
CA LEU A 10 -46.21 -15.35 32.00
C LEU A 10 -45.74 -13.97 32.52
N ALA A 11 -45.97 -13.68 33.79
CA ALA A 11 -45.56 -12.42 34.40
C ALA A 11 -44.02 -12.30 34.52
N ILE A 12 -43.33 -13.41 34.80
CA ILE A 12 -41.86 -13.45 34.85
C ILE A 12 -41.26 -13.30 33.45
N LEU A 13 -41.89 -13.87 32.42
CA LEU A 13 -41.46 -13.72 31.03
C LEU A 13 -41.63 -12.28 30.52
N ALA A 14 -42.70 -11.59 30.94
CA ALA A 14 -42.94 -10.19 30.60
C ALA A 14 -41.95 -9.23 31.29
N ALA A 15 -41.52 -9.55 32.53
CA ALA A 15 -40.52 -8.77 33.24
C ALA A 15 -39.10 -8.90 32.65
N GLY A 16 -38.78 -10.03 32.01
CA GLY A 16 -37.49 -10.26 31.35
C GLY A 16 -37.27 -9.43 30.08
N LEU A 17 -38.34 -9.01 29.41
CA LEU A 17 -38.27 -8.22 28.16
C LEU A 17 -37.98 -6.73 28.39
N GLY A 18 -38.17 -6.21 29.62
CA GLY A 18 -37.88 -4.81 29.96
C GLY A 18 -36.41 -4.53 30.30
N ALA A 19 -35.62 -5.56 30.61
CA ALA A 19 -34.24 -5.42 31.10
C ALA A 19 -33.21 -5.12 29.99
N CYS A 20 -33.57 -5.30 28.71
CA CYS A 20 -32.69 -5.05 27.57
C CYS A 20 -32.92 -3.68 26.90
N ALA A 21 -33.85 -2.86 27.40
CA ALA A 21 -34.10 -1.52 26.85
C ALA A 21 -33.24 -0.41 27.51
N ASN A 22 -32.36 -0.76 28.45
CA ASN A 22 -31.54 0.19 29.20
C ASN A 22 -30.04 0.04 28.96
N SER A 23 -29.64 -0.14 27.70
CA SER A 23 -28.31 0.31 27.25
C SER A 23 -28.49 1.61 26.45
N ARG A 24 -28.96 2.66 27.13
CA ARG A 24 -28.72 4.02 26.66
C ARG A 24 -27.22 4.24 26.74
N HIS A 25 -26.53 3.89 25.65
CA HIS A 25 -25.24 4.48 25.36
C HIS A 25 -25.50 5.98 25.39
N ASN A 26 -25.04 6.62 26.46
CA ASN A 26 -25.12 8.05 26.65
C ASN A 26 -24.19 8.66 25.60
N ARG A 27 -24.66 8.75 24.35
CA ARG A 27 -24.24 9.81 23.45
C ARG A 27 -24.73 11.06 24.15
N GLU A 28 -23.90 11.61 25.03
CA GLU A 28 -24.03 13.01 25.43
C GLU A 28 -24.14 13.78 24.13
N ALA A 29 -25.37 14.16 23.78
CA ALA A 29 -25.60 15.14 22.75
C ALA A 29 -24.84 16.37 23.25
N VAL A 30 -23.70 16.63 22.61
CA VAL A 30 -22.85 17.79 22.89
C VAL A 30 -23.80 18.99 22.97
N GLN A 31 -24.01 19.49 24.19
CA GLN A 31 -24.91 20.60 24.44
C GLN A 31 -24.41 21.77 23.60
N TYR A 32 -25.28 22.28 22.72
CA TYR A 32 -24.98 23.46 21.92
C TYR A 32 -24.62 24.61 22.88
N SER A 33 -23.34 24.95 22.89
CA SER A 33 -22.76 26.08 23.58
C SER A 33 -22.01 26.87 22.52
N ASP A 34 -22.37 28.13 22.35
CA ASP A 34 -21.68 29.07 21.45
C ASP A 34 -20.28 29.36 22.03
N GLU A 35 -19.37 28.43 21.80
CA GLU A 35 -18.00 28.52 22.25
C GLU A 35 -17.15 29.20 21.17
N PRO A 36 -16.17 30.04 21.55
CA PRO A 36 -15.20 30.58 20.62
C PRO A 36 -14.54 29.44 19.83
N VAL A 37 -14.47 29.60 18.51
CA VAL A 37 -13.97 28.56 17.59
C VAL A 37 -12.56 28.07 17.96
N GLU A 38 -11.71 28.96 18.49
CA GLU A 38 -10.39 28.62 19.01
C GLU A 38 -10.46 27.60 20.15
N ARG A 39 -11.43 27.73 21.06
CA ARG A 39 -11.59 26.83 22.21
C ARG A 39 -12.01 25.44 21.75
N LEU A 40 -12.96 25.36 20.81
CA LEU A 40 -13.40 24.08 20.24
C LEU A 40 -12.23 23.37 19.54
N TYR A 41 -11.48 24.12 18.72
CA TYR A 41 -10.30 23.57 18.05
C TYR A 41 -9.23 23.10 19.04
N ASN A 42 -8.91 23.92 20.05
CA ASN A 42 -7.92 23.57 21.07
C ASN A 42 -8.35 22.37 21.93
N THR A 43 -9.66 22.15 22.11
CA THR A 43 -10.20 20.96 22.76
C THR A 43 -9.88 19.71 21.95
N GLY A 44 -10.11 19.74 20.63
CA GLY A 44 -9.71 18.66 19.72
C GLY A 44 -8.20 18.41 19.75
N ALA A 45 -7.39 19.47 19.68
CA ALA A 45 -5.93 19.36 19.78
C ALA A 45 -5.50 18.72 21.12
N SER A 46 -6.13 19.09 22.25
CA SER A 46 -5.82 18.49 23.54
C SER A 46 -6.17 17.00 23.61
N TYR A 47 -7.23 16.55 22.93
CA TYR A 47 -7.54 15.12 22.82
C TYR A 47 -6.49 14.39 21.99
N MET A 48 -6.03 14.98 20.89
CA MET A 48 -4.94 14.41 20.09
C MET A 48 -3.64 14.25 20.89
N ASP A 49 -3.25 15.27 21.65
CA ASP A 49 -2.03 15.24 22.46
C ASP A 49 -2.06 14.11 23.51
N ARG A 50 -3.26 13.67 23.90
CA ARG A 50 -3.51 12.56 24.84
C ARG A 50 -3.75 11.22 24.15
N GLY A 51 -3.66 11.15 22.81
CA GLY A 51 -3.96 9.97 22.02
C GLY A 51 -5.44 9.56 22.03
N ARG A 52 -6.35 10.47 22.39
CA ARG A 52 -7.80 10.25 22.43
C ARG A 52 -8.40 10.59 21.07
N TRP A 53 -8.11 9.74 20.09
CA TRP A 53 -8.44 10.00 18.68
C TRP A 53 -9.94 10.11 18.40
N PRO A 54 -10.83 9.23 18.94
CA PRO A 54 -12.26 9.36 18.69
C PRO A 54 -12.85 10.69 19.22
N GLU A 55 -12.39 11.14 20.38
CA GLU A 55 -12.82 12.41 20.96
C GLU A 55 -12.24 13.62 20.21
N ALA A 56 -11.02 13.50 19.69
CA ALA A 56 -10.44 14.51 18.82
C ALA A 56 -11.25 14.68 17.52
N VAL A 57 -11.62 13.57 16.86
CA VAL A 57 -12.49 13.57 15.68
C VAL A 57 -13.80 14.30 15.97
N ALA A 58 -14.49 13.93 17.06
CA ALA A 58 -15.76 14.55 17.42
C ALA A 58 -15.61 16.06 17.66
N ALA A 59 -14.53 16.49 18.32
CA ALA A 59 -14.26 17.91 18.56
C ALA A 59 -13.97 18.67 17.26
N PHE A 60 -13.21 18.11 16.31
CA PHE A 60 -12.96 18.77 15.02
C PHE A 60 -14.21 18.85 14.13
N GLN A 61 -15.03 17.81 14.12
CA GLN A 61 -16.33 17.82 13.45
C GLN A 61 -17.25 18.90 14.03
N GLU A 62 -17.19 19.12 15.35
CA GLU A 62 -17.95 20.17 16.01
C GLU A 62 -17.48 21.58 15.60
N VAL A 63 -16.18 21.78 15.37
CA VAL A 63 -15.64 23.03 14.79
C VAL A 63 -16.23 23.28 13.40
N GLU A 64 -16.25 22.27 12.53
CA GLU A 64 -16.84 22.37 11.19
C GLU A 64 -18.35 22.65 11.28
N ARG A 65 -19.06 21.99 12.18
CA ARG A 65 -20.52 22.12 12.36
C ARG A 65 -20.93 23.51 12.84
N GLN A 66 -20.20 24.09 13.80
CA GLN A 66 -20.54 25.39 14.37
C GLN A 66 -19.99 26.56 13.54
N HIS A 67 -18.79 26.42 12.97
CA HIS A 67 -18.05 27.51 12.34
C HIS A 67 -17.53 27.16 10.93
N PRO A 68 -18.38 26.70 9.99
CA PRO A 68 -17.97 26.06 8.72
C PRO A 68 -17.11 26.94 7.80
N TYR A 69 -17.23 28.27 7.89
CA TYR A 69 -16.48 29.22 7.06
C TYR A 69 -15.22 29.77 7.73
N SER A 70 -14.95 29.37 8.98
CA SER A 70 -13.79 29.84 9.72
C SER A 70 -12.48 29.26 9.15
N SER A 71 -11.37 29.96 9.35
CA SER A 71 -10.04 29.41 9.08
C SER A 71 -9.76 28.14 9.90
N TRP A 72 -10.32 28.07 11.10
CA TRP A 72 -10.23 26.93 12.01
C TRP A 72 -10.97 25.70 11.49
N ALA A 73 -12.12 25.85 10.85
CA ALA A 73 -12.83 24.71 10.24
C ALA A 73 -11.99 24.04 9.16
N ARG A 74 -11.31 24.83 8.31
CA ARG A 74 -10.39 24.27 7.29
C ARG A 74 -9.30 23.42 7.94
N ARG A 75 -8.69 23.94 9.02
CA ARG A 75 -7.67 23.21 9.79
C ARG A 75 -8.27 21.99 10.49
N ALA A 76 -9.48 22.09 11.03
CA ALA A 76 -10.18 21.02 11.73
C ALA A 76 -10.45 19.82 10.82
N ILE A 77 -10.91 20.00 9.58
CA ILE A 77 -11.14 18.90 8.63
C ILE A 77 -9.85 18.09 8.40
N LEU A 78 -8.70 18.78 8.26
CA LEU A 78 -7.42 18.11 8.09
C LEU A 78 -6.98 17.34 9.35
N MET A 79 -7.22 17.93 10.53
CA MET A 79 -6.91 17.26 11.80
C MET A 79 -7.86 16.11 12.11
N GLU A 80 -9.12 16.18 11.67
CA GLU A 80 -10.07 15.06 11.69
C GLU A 80 -9.54 13.89 10.87
N ALA A 81 -9.12 14.15 9.62
CA ALA A 81 -8.52 13.13 8.77
C ALA A 81 -7.29 12.49 9.43
N TYR A 82 -6.40 13.31 10.00
CA TYR A 82 -5.22 12.82 10.71
C TYR A 82 -5.58 12.02 11.96
N SER A 83 -6.59 12.44 12.72
CA SER A 83 -7.04 11.74 13.92
C SER A 83 -7.64 10.37 13.57
N HIS A 84 -8.42 10.28 12.50
CA HIS A 84 -8.88 8.99 11.97
C HIS A 84 -7.72 8.08 11.56
N TYR A 85 -6.70 8.63 10.89
CA TYR A 85 -5.50 7.88 10.53
C TYR A 85 -4.78 7.34 11.77
N GLN A 86 -4.57 8.17 12.79
CA GLN A 86 -3.96 7.73 14.05
C GLN A 86 -4.80 6.70 14.81
N ALA A 87 -6.13 6.72 14.62
CA ALA A 87 -7.04 5.70 15.13
C ALA A 87 -7.00 4.38 14.32
N ASN A 88 -6.19 4.28 13.25
CA ASN A 88 -6.21 3.21 12.24
C ASN A 88 -7.54 3.10 11.47
N GLU A 89 -8.35 4.17 11.47
CA GLU A 89 -9.60 4.28 10.73
C GLU A 89 -9.32 4.86 9.33
N TYR A 90 -8.71 4.05 8.48
CA TYR A 90 -8.20 4.51 7.19
C TYR A 90 -9.29 5.00 6.21
N ASP A 91 -10.45 4.35 6.17
CA ASP A 91 -11.52 4.74 5.25
C ASP A 91 -12.10 6.13 5.63
N PRO A 92 -12.49 6.39 6.90
CA PRO A 92 -12.84 7.73 7.36
C PRO A 92 -11.73 8.77 7.17
N ALA A 93 -10.46 8.40 7.39
CA ALA A 93 -9.33 9.29 7.17
C ALA A 93 -9.22 9.74 5.70
N ILE A 94 -9.38 8.79 4.77
CA ILE A 94 -9.39 9.06 3.32
C ILE A 94 -10.56 9.98 2.96
N GLU A 95 -11.77 9.69 3.45
CA GLU A 95 -12.96 10.51 3.18
C GLU A 95 -12.79 11.95 3.66
N ALA A 96 -12.31 12.15 4.90
CA ALA A 96 -12.04 13.48 5.45
C ALA A 96 -10.94 14.23 4.67
N ALA A 97 -9.86 13.54 4.29
CA ALA A 97 -8.80 14.14 3.48
C ALA A 97 -9.27 14.51 2.06
N GLN A 98 -10.09 13.67 1.42
CA GLN A 98 -10.72 13.98 0.14
C GLN A 98 -11.66 15.17 0.23
N ARG A 99 -12.46 15.24 1.31
CA ARG A 99 -13.33 16.39 1.61
C ARG A 99 -12.51 17.67 1.73
N PHE A 100 -11.41 17.65 2.50
CA PHE A 100 -10.49 18.79 2.60
C PHE A 100 -9.97 19.24 1.23
N ILE A 101 -9.53 18.31 0.38
CA ILE A 101 -9.03 18.63 -0.97
C ILE A 101 -10.12 19.22 -1.85
N SER A 102 -11.35 18.70 -1.79
CA SER A 102 -12.47 19.20 -2.59
C SER A 102 -12.90 20.62 -2.20
N LEU A 103 -12.89 20.92 -0.89
CA LEU A 103 -13.31 22.22 -0.36
C LEU A 103 -12.19 23.25 -0.44
N HIS A 104 -10.93 22.82 -0.32
CA HIS A 104 -9.76 23.70 -0.17
C HIS A 104 -8.56 23.28 -1.05
N PRO A 105 -8.72 23.17 -2.38
CA PRO A 105 -7.69 22.61 -3.27
C PRO A 105 -6.39 23.43 -3.32
N GLY A 106 -6.46 24.74 -3.07
CA GLY A 106 -5.30 25.66 -3.07
C GLY A 106 -4.67 25.90 -1.70
N ASN A 107 -5.08 25.16 -0.66
CA ASN A 107 -4.55 25.35 0.68
C ASN A 107 -3.08 24.86 0.77
N GLU A 108 -2.27 25.54 1.57
CA GLU A 108 -0.86 25.16 1.82
C GLU A 108 -0.68 23.74 2.37
N SER A 109 -1.72 23.21 3.03
CA SER A 109 -1.75 21.86 3.60
C SER A 109 -2.31 20.82 2.63
N ALA A 110 -2.69 21.18 1.40
CA ALA A 110 -3.11 20.22 0.39
C ALA A 110 -2.08 19.10 0.13
N PRO A 111 -0.76 19.36 0.07
CA PRO A 111 0.23 18.29 -0.05
C PRO A 111 0.12 17.23 1.04
N TYR A 112 -0.17 17.65 2.28
CA TYR A 112 -0.33 16.73 3.40
C TYR A 112 -1.61 15.90 3.29
N ALA A 113 -2.73 16.50 2.88
CA ALA A 113 -3.98 15.77 2.69
C ALA A 113 -3.86 14.67 1.61
N TYR A 114 -3.24 14.97 0.47
CA TYR A 114 -2.95 13.95 -0.56
C TYR A 114 -2.03 12.86 -0.02
N TYR A 115 -1.00 13.25 0.75
CA TYR A 115 -0.08 12.30 1.36
C TYR A 115 -0.77 11.40 2.38
N LEU A 116 -1.70 11.93 3.19
CA LEU A 116 -2.44 11.14 4.16
C LEU A 116 -3.29 10.05 3.48
N ILE A 117 -3.95 10.37 2.35
CA ILE A 117 -4.66 9.38 1.53
C ILE A 117 -3.70 8.28 1.07
N ALA A 118 -2.52 8.68 0.57
CA ALA A 118 -1.52 7.74 0.09
C ALA A 118 -1.01 6.81 1.19
N ILE A 119 -0.77 7.34 2.40
CA ILE A 119 -0.33 6.56 3.55
C ILE A 119 -1.42 5.60 4.04
N CYS A 120 -2.69 6.03 4.07
CA CYS A 120 -3.80 5.15 4.42
C CYS A 120 -3.90 3.91 3.51
N HIS A 121 -3.61 4.06 2.21
CA HIS A 121 -3.52 2.91 1.31
C HIS A 121 -2.23 2.11 1.51
N PHE A 122 -1.09 2.79 1.68
CA PHE A 122 0.21 2.15 1.84
C PHE A 122 0.28 1.23 3.07
N GLU A 123 -0.29 1.64 4.20
CA GLU A 123 -0.28 0.84 5.44
C GLU A 123 -1.20 -0.37 5.39
N ARG A 124 -2.12 -0.41 4.42
CA ARG A 124 -3.02 -1.54 4.16
C ARG A 124 -2.49 -2.49 3.08
N ILE A 125 -1.24 -2.31 2.63
CA ILE A 125 -0.58 -3.26 1.74
C ILE A 125 -0.44 -4.60 2.48
N VAL A 126 -0.99 -5.64 1.87
CA VAL A 126 -0.96 -7.00 2.39
C VAL A 126 0.16 -7.80 1.75
N ASP A 127 0.46 -8.96 2.32
CA ASP A 127 1.44 -9.93 1.82
C ASP A 127 1.33 -10.16 0.31
N VAL A 128 2.48 -10.37 -0.33
CA VAL A 128 2.68 -10.65 -1.75
C VAL A 128 1.76 -11.77 -2.26
N GLY A 129 1.48 -12.80 -1.46
CA GLY A 129 0.62 -13.91 -1.84
C GLY A 129 -0.84 -13.49 -2.10
N ARG A 130 -1.30 -12.36 -1.58
CA ARG A 130 -2.70 -11.90 -1.64
C ARG A 130 -2.97 -10.98 -2.83
N ASP A 131 -4.23 -10.56 -2.95
CA ASP A 131 -4.67 -9.55 -3.92
C ASP A 131 -3.91 -8.22 -3.72
N GLN A 132 -3.48 -7.60 -4.81
CA GLN A 132 -2.64 -6.40 -4.80
C GLN A 132 -3.41 -5.12 -5.14
N GLY A 133 -4.75 -5.14 -5.18
CA GLY A 133 -5.54 -3.96 -5.54
C GLY A 133 -5.35 -2.78 -4.57
N THR A 134 -5.06 -3.04 -3.28
CA THR A 134 -4.69 -1.97 -2.33
C THR A 134 -3.29 -1.42 -2.60
N THR A 135 -2.35 -2.28 -2.99
CA THR A 135 -0.98 -1.90 -3.40
C THR A 135 -0.99 -0.98 -4.62
N GLU A 136 -1.82 -1.28 -5.61
CA GLU A 136 -2.02 -0.44 -6.80
C GLU A 136 -2.66 0.91 -6.44
N ARG A 137 -3.65 0.93 -5.53
CA ARG A 137 -4.23 2.18 -5.01
C ARG A 137 -3.20 3.02 -4.26
N ALA A 138 -2.35 2.40 -3.45
CA ALA A 138 -1.25 3.09 -2.78
C ALA A 138 -0.28 3.69 -3.80
N LEU A 139 0.11 2.94 -4.83
CA LEU A 139 0.98 3.41 -5.90
C LEU A 139 0.38 4.64 -6.60
N ALA A 140 -0.90 4.59 -6.96
CA ALA A 140 -1.58 5.68 -7.63
C ALA A 140 -1.61 6.94 -6.76
N ALA A 141 -1.97 6.80 -5.48
CA ALA A 141 -2.04 7.92 -4.54
C ALA A 141 -0.66 8.54 -4.26
N LEU A 142 0.39 7.72 -4.09
CA LEU A 142 1.76 8.20 -3.90
C LEU A 142 2.27 8.96 -5.13
N ASN A 143 2.02 8.43 -6.34
CA ASN A 143 2.38 9.11 -7.58
C ASN A 143 1.65 10.45 -7.72
N ASP A 144 0.41 10.54 -7.26
CA ASP A 144 -0.33 11.80 -7.24
C ASP A 144 0.33 12.85 -6.34
N VAL A 145 0.85 12.46 -5.17
CA VAL A 145 1.63 13.36 -4.30
C VAL A 145 2.87 13.87 -5.04
N VAL A 146 3.66 12.96 -5.62
CA VAL A 146 4.92 13.31 -6.31
C VAL A 146 4.67 14.18 -7.53
N ARG A 147 3.63 13.88 -8.31
CA ARG A 147 3.29 14.61 -9.54
C ARG A 147 2.76 16.01 -9.25
N ARG A 148 1.93 16.17 -8.20
CA ARG A 148 1.29 17.45 -7.87
C ARG A 148 2.20 18.35 -7.03
N PHE A 149 3.01 17.77 -6.15
CA PHE A 149 3.80 18.51 -5.15
C PHE A 149 5.27 18.04 -5.12
N PRO A 150 6.00 18.05 -6.24
CA PRO A 150 7.31 17.41 -6.38
C PRO A 150 8.38 17.90 -5.39
N GLU A 151 8.28 19.16 -4.96
CA GLU A 151 9.23 19.81 -4.03
C GLU A 151 8.84 19.69 -2.56
N SER A 152 7.68 19.08 -2.25
CA SER A 152 7.23 18.92 -0.87
C SER A 152 8.05 17.86 -0.12
N THR A 153 8.17 18.01 1.20
CA THR A 153 8.76 16.98 2.07
C THR A 153 8.03 15.64 1.94
N TYR A 154 6.71 15.68 1.70
CA TYR A 154 5.86 14.53 1.46
C TYR A 154 6.18 13.82 0.14
N ALA A 155 6.53 14.54 -0.93
CA ALA A 155 6.95 13.92 -2.18
C ALA A 155 8.29 13.18 -2.04
N ARG A 156 9.21 13.67 -1.19
CA ARG A 156 10.46 12.95 -0.89
C ARG A 156 10.17 11.60 -0.24
N ASP A 157 9.32 11.57 0.79
CA ASP A 157 8.92 10.32 1.44
C ASP A 157 8.12 9.41 0.48
N ALA A 158 7.17 9.98 -0.27
CA ALA A 158 6.35 9.24 -1.22
C ALA A 158 7.19 8.52 -2.29
N ARG A 159 8.29 9.12 -2.77
CA ARG A 159 9.22 8.46 -3.71
C ARG A 159 9.84 7.19 -3.11
N LEU A 160 10.26 7.23 -1.84
CA LEU A 160 10.79 6.05 -1.15
C LEU A 160 9.72 4.96 -1.01
N LYS A 161 8.50 5.36 -0.66
CA LYS A 161 7.37 4.43 -0.56
C LYS A 161 6.96 3.85 -1.91
N ILE A 162 7.07 4.61 -3.00
CA ILE A 162 6.87 4.11 -4.37
C ILE A 162 7.85 2.99 -4.69
N ASP A 163 9.14 3.15 -4.34
CA ASP A 163 10.13 2.09 -4.54
C ASP A 163 9.77 0.82 -3.75
N MET A 164 9.29 0.95 -2.51
CA MET A 164 8.80 -0.18 -1.71
C MET A 164 7.56 -0.85 -2.33
N VAL A 165 6.64 -0.06 -2.89
CA VAL A 165 5.45 -0.58 -3.58
C VAL A 165 5.83 -1.34 -4.85
N TYR A 166 6.80 -0.84 -5.62
CA TYR A 166 7.29 -1.56 -6.79
C TYR A 166 8.02 -2.84 -6.42
N ASP A 167 8.77 -2.87 -5.31
CA ASP A 167 9.38 -4.10 -4.79
C ASP A 167 8.29 -5.14 -4.43
N GLN A 168 7.21 -4.72 -3.76
CA GLN A 168 6.06 -5.59 -3.46
C GLN A 168 5.39 -6.17 -4.73
N LEU A 169 5.17 -5.33 -5.74
CA LEU A 169 4.55 -5.74 -7.01
C LEU A 169 5.48 -6.67 -7.83
N ALA A 170 6.79 -6.40 -7.85
CA ALA A 170 7.77 -7.30 -8.44
C ALA A 170 7.81 -8.64 -7.69
N GLY A 171 7.71 -8.61 -6.35
CA GLY A 171 7.58 -9.79 -5.51
C GLY A 171 6.38 -10.66 -5.92
N LYS A 172 5.24 -10.04 -6.29
CA LYS A 172 4.07 -10.77 -6.77
C LYS A 172 4.36 -11.57 -8.03
N GLU A 173 5.03 -10.95 -9.00
CA GLU A 173 5.43 -11.62 -10.23
C GLU A 173 6.42 -12.75 -9.95
N MET A 174 7.36 -12.54 -9.03
CA MET A 174 8.30 -13.58 -8.59
C MET A 174 7.59 -14.78 -7.94
N GLU A 175 6.61 -14.52 -7.08
CA GLU A 175 5.86 -15.58 -6.39
C GLU A 175 5.08 -16.45 -7.38
N ILE A 176 4.38 -15.82 -8.33
CA ILE A 176 3.67 -16.53 -9.40
C ILE A 176 4.66 -17.27 -10.30
N GLY A 177 5.81 -16.65 -10.63
CA GLY A 177 6.86 -17.26 -11.43
C GLY A 177 7.43 -18.52 -10.79
N ARG A 178 7.74 -18.48 -9.48
CA ARG A 178 8.20 -19.63 -8.70
C ARG A 178 7.13 -20.73 -8.65
N PHE A 179 5.86 -20.36 -8.46
CA PHE A 179 4.75 -21.30 -8.46
C PHE A 179 4.66 -22.10 -9.79
N TYR A 180 4.82 -21.43 -10.92
CA TYR A 180 4.82 -22.08 -12.24
C TYR A 180 6.09 -22.91 -12.47
N LEU A 181 7.26 -22.39 -12.09
CA LEU A 181 8.53 -23.08 -12.28
C LEU A 181 8.59 -24.41 -11.53
N THR A 182 8.09 -24.44 -10.28
CA THR A 182 8.02 -25.67 -9.45
C THR A 182 7.05 -26.73 -9.98
N ARG A 183 6.28 -26.42 -11.03
CA ARG A 183 5.31 -27.31 -11.68
C ARG A 183 5.68 -27.61 -13.14
N ASP A 184 6.94 -27.37 -13.50
CA ASP A 184 7.47 -27.55 -14.85
C ASP A 184 6.72 -26.74 -15.93
N GLN A 185 5.99 -25.68 -15.53
CA GLN A 185 5.31 -24.76 -16.44
C GLN A 185 6.26 -23.64 -16.87
N HIS A 186 7.35 -24.01 -17.55
CA HIS A 186 8.48 -23.12 -17.83
C HIS A 186 8.10 -21.88 -18.65
N LEU A 187 7.22 -22.00 -19.66
CA LEU A 187 6.80 -20.85 -20.47
C LEU A 187 6.03 -19.80 -19.65
N ALA A 188 5.16 -20.26 -18.75
CA ALA A 188 4.41 -19.36 -17.86
C ALA A 188 5.36 -18.68 -16.85
N ALA A 189 6.30 -19.44 -16.28
CA ALA A 189 7.32 -18.91 -15.38
C ALA A 189 8.20 -17.86 -16.07
N ILE A 190 8.66 -18.14 -17.30
CA ILE A 190 9.46 -17.21 -18.12
C ILE A 190 8.72 -15.89 -18.29
N ASN A 191 7.42 -15.91 -18.64
CA ASN A 191 6.66 -14.67 -18.83
C ASN A 191 6.60 -13.82 -17.55
N ARG A 192 6.48 -14.46 -16.38
CA ARG A 192 6.46 -13.77 -15.08
C ARG A 192 7.80 -13.15 -14.72
N PHE A 193 8.88 -13.93 -14.79
CA PHE A 193 10.22 -13.39 -14.51
C PHE A 193 10.63 -12.33 -15.51
N ARG A 194 10.22 -12.46 -16.78
CA ARG A 194 10.47 -11.45 -17.80
C ARG A 194 9.78 -10.14 -17.48
N ASN A 195 8.54 -10.17 -16.97
CA ASN A 195 7.85 -8.95 -16.53
C ASN A 195 8.65 -8.20 -15.45
N VAL A 196 9.30 -8.92 -14.53
CA VAL A 196 10.20 -8.32 -13.50
C VAL A 196 11.39 -7.59 -14.13
N ILE A 197 11.94 -8.09 -15.23
CA ILE A 197 13.12 -7.50 -15.89
C ILE A 197 12.73 -6.40 -16.88
N GLU A 198 11.61 -6.56 -17.58
CA GLU A 198 11.20 -5.66 -18.66
C GLU A 198 10.43 -4.44 -18.18
N ASN A 199 9.76 -4.53 -17.03
CA ASN A 199 9.06 -3.39 -16.45
C ASN A 199 10.08 -2.36 -15.93
N PRO A 200 10.11 -1.13 -16.48
CA PRO A 200 11.07 -0.10 -16.06
C PRO A 200 10.99 0.24 -14.57
N ASN A 201 9.80 0.11 -13.98
CA ASN A 201 9.60 0.39 -12.56
C ASN A 201 10.18 -0.68 -11.63
N PHE A 202 10.45 -1.88 -12.15
CA PHE A 202 10.95 -3.01 -11.36
C PHE A 202 12.47 -3.15 -11.40
N GLN A 203 13.18 -2.40 -12.24
CA GLN A 203 14.62 -2.55 -12.47
C GLN A 203 15.48 -2.24 -11.23
N ARG A 204 14.93 -1.48 -10.28
CA ARG A 204 15.60 -1.13 -9.01
C ARG A 204 15.19 -2.03 -7.85
N THR A 205 14.31 -2.99 -8.08
CA THR A 205 13.80 -3.88 -7.04
C THR A 205 14.84 -4.94 -6.66
N SER A 206 14.72 -5.46 -5.44
CA SER A 206 15.59 -6.51 -4.92
C SER A 206 15.43 -7.84 -5.66
N HIS A 207 14.38 -7.97 -6.47
CA HIS A 207 14.01 -9.20 -7.18
C HIS A 207 14.72 -9.41 -8.52
N VAL A 208 15.32 -8.37 -9.11
CA VAL A 208 15.95 -8.45 -10.43
C VAL A 208 17.03 -9.55 -10.53
N PRO A 209 17.96 -9.70 -9.56
CA PRO A 209 18.99 -10.74 -9.65
C PRO A 209 18.40 -12.16 -9.62
N GLU A 210 17.38 -12.40 -8.79
CA GLU A 210 16.68 -13.69 -8.75
C GLU A 210 15.93 -13.94 -10.06
N ALA A 211 15.19 -12.95 -10.56
CA ALA A 211 14.45 -13.07 -11.81
C ALA A 211 15.37 -13.45 -12.99
N LEU A 212 16.54 -12.82 -13.11
CA LEU A 212 17.53 -13.18 -14.13
C LEU A 212 18.02 -14.63 -13.98
N HIS A 213 18.35 -15.05 -12.75
CA HIS A 213 18.76 -16.44 -12.49
C HIS A 213 17.65 -17.44 -12.86
N ARG A 214 16.42 -17.16 -12.48
CA ARG A 214 15.27 -18.02 -12.79
C ARG A 214 14.94 -18.05 -14.27
N LEU A 215 15.17 -16.95 -15.01
CA LEU A 215 15.11 -16.96 -16.46
C LEU A 215 16.18 -17.87 -17.07
N VAL A 216 17.42 -17.86 -16.56
CA VAL A 216 18.47 -18.79 -17.02
C VAL A 216 18.02 -20.24 -16.80
N GLU A 217 17.55 -20.56 -15.59
CA GLU A 217 17.05 -21.89 -15.25
C GLU A 217 15.92 -22.34 -16.19
N ALA A 218 14.92 -21.48 -16.38
CA ALA A 218 13.76 -21.80 -17.21
C ALA A 218 14.12 -21.87 -18.70
N TYR A 219 14.97 -20.98 -19.22
CA TYR A 219 15.40 -21.04 -20.62
C TYR A 219 16.22 -22.29 -20.93
N LEU A 220 17.13 -22.70 -20.03
CA LEU A 220 17.87 -23.95 -20.19
C LEU A 220 16.96 -25.17 -20.20
N SER A 221 15.90 -25.18 -19.36
CA SER A 221 14.96 -26.30 -19.30
C SER A 221 14.18 -26.54 -20.60
N VAL A 222 13.96 -25.47 -21.40
CA VAL A 222 13.26 -25.54 -22.69
C VAL A 222 14.21 -25.51 -23.89
N GLY A 223 15.52 -25.63 -23.67
CA GLY A 223 16.53 -25.67 -24.75
C GLY A 223 16.86 -24.32 -25.38
N MET A 224 16.41 -23.20 -24.80
CA MET A 224 16.69 -21.85 -25.26
C MET A 224 18.05 -21.36 -24.73
N THR A 225 19.14 -21.98 -25.20
CA THR A 225 20.50 -21.74 -24.68
C THR A 225 20.98 -20.31 -24.90
N ASP A 226 20.62 -19.71 -26.03
CA ASP A 226 21.05 -18.35 -26.38
C ASP A 226 20.43 -17.33 -25.42
N GLU A 227 19.13 -17.47 -25.12
CA GLU A 227 18.41 -16.66 -24.15
C GLU A 227 19.03 -16.81 -22.75
N ALA A 228 19.31 -18.05 -22.33
CA ALA A 228 19.96 -18.33 -21.06
C ALA A 228 21.33 -17.66 -20.94
N GLN A 229 22.17 -17.78 -21.96
CA GLN A 229 23.48 -17.12 -22.01
C GLN A 229 23.37 -15.60 -21.87
N ARG A 230 22.37 -14.98 -22.51
CA ARG A 230 22.13 -13.54 -22.39
C ARG A 230 21.75 -13.14 -20.98
N MET A 231 20.79 -13.83 -20.35
CA MET A 231 20.37 -13.52 -18.99
C MET A 231 21.50 -13.70 -17.98
N ALA A 232 22.33 -14.75 -18.16
CA ALA A 232 23.52 -14.97 -17.36
C ALA A 232 24.56 -13.85 -17.52
N ALA A 233 24.76 -13.35 -18.75
CA ALA A 233 25.66 -12.23 -19.02
C ALA A 233 25.17 -10.92 -18.37
N ILE A 234 23.86 -10.63 -18.42
CA ILE A 234 23.26 -9.47 -17.72
C ILE A 234 23.48 -9.59 -16.21
N LEU A 235 23.19 -10.76 -15.65
CA LEU A 235 23.33 -11.01 -14.22
C LEU A 235 24.78 -10.86 -13.76
N GLY A 236 25.74 -11.42 -14.51
CA GLY A 236 27.15 -11.31 -14.19
C GLY A 236 27.71 -9.90 -14.32
N TYR A 237 27.19 -9.11 -15.25
CA TYR A 237 27.64 -7.72 -15.43
C TYR A 237 27.08 -6.80 -14.34
N ASN A 238 25.78 -6.88 -14.06
CA ASN A 238 25.12 -5.97 -13.11
C ASN A 238 25.23 -6.42 -11.65
N PHE A 239 25.33 -7.73 -11.40
CA PHE A 239 25.30 -8.32 -10.06
C PHE A 239 26.39 -9.39 -9.82
N PRO A 240 27.67 -9.13 -10.14
CA PRO A 240 28.76 -10.11 -10.05
C PRO A 240 29.00 -10.68 -8.65
N GLY A 241 28.62 -9.95 -7.59
CA GLY A 241 28.76 -10.39 -6.20
C GLY A 241 27.51 -11.09 -5.64
N SER A 242 26.42 -11.20 -6.41
CA SER A 242 25.17 -11.73 -5.89
C SER A 242 25.22 -13.26 -5.71
N PRO A 243 24.52 -13.84 -4.71
CA PRO A 243 24.36 -15.28 -4.59
C PRO A 243 23.72 -15.91 -5.85
N TRP A 244 22.87 -15.14 -6.54
CA TRP A 244 22.21 -15.54 -7.77
C TRP A 244 23.18 -15.68 -8.95
N TYR A 245 24.19 -14.83 -9.04
CA TYR A 245 25.25 -14.97 -10.02
C TYR A 245 26.04 -16.27 -9.80
N GLN A 246 26.43 -16.56 -8.55
CA GLN A 246 27.18 -17.78 -8.22
C GLN A 246 26.39 -19.04 -8.60
N ARG A 247 25.09 -19.07 -8.28
CA ARG A 247 24.19 -20.18 -8.67
C ARG A 247 24.07 -20.32 -10.18
N THR A 248 23.93 -19.20 -10.88
CA THR A 248 23.87 -19.17 -12.35
C THR A 248 25.15 -19.70 -12.97
N TYR A 249 26.32 -19.27 -12.47
CA TYR A 249 27.62 -19.72 -12.94
C TYR A 249 27.78 -21.25 -12.79
N ALA A 250 27.43 -21.79 -11.62
CA ALA A 250 27.45 -23.23 -11.37
C ALA A 250 26.49 -24.00 -12.30
N LEU A 251 25.26 -23.51 -12.48
CA LEU A 251 24.26 -24.11 -13.36
C LEU A 251 24.73 -24.16 -14.82
N MET A 252 25.30 -23.07 -15.33
CA MET A 252 25.81 -22.99 -16.70
C MET A 252 26.94 -24.00 -16.95
N GLN A 253 27.87 -24.14 -15.99
CA GLN A 253 28.92 -25.16 -16.07
C GLN A 253 28.36 -26.58 -16.07
N GLN A 254 27.43 -26.88 -15.16
CA GLN A 254 26.80 -28.20 -15.06
C GLN A 254 26.10 -28.61 -16.37
N ARG A 255 25.56 -27.64 -17.11
CA ARG A 255 24.90 -27.85 -18.40
C ARG A 255 25.86 -27.77 -19.60
N ASN A 256 27.17 -27.61 -19.38
CA ASN A 256 28.18 -27.41 -20.42
C ASN A 256 27.86 -26.24 -21.36
N VAL A 257 27.21 -25.19 -20.85
CA VAL A 257 26.86 -23.99 -21.63
C VAL A 257 27.90 -22.91 -21.33
N GLN A 258 28.62 -22.49 -22.37
CA GLN A 258 29.62 -21.42 -22.26
C GLN A 258 28.95 -20.09 -21.92
N GLN A 259 29.62 -19.26 -21.13
CA GLN A 259 29.19 -17.88 -20.92
C GLN A 259 29.61 -17.01 -22.10
N VAL A 260 28.74 -16.08 -22.50
CA VAL A 260 29.02 -15.10 -23.55
C VAL A 260 29.32 -13.75 -22.94
N THR A 261 30.09 -12.93 -23.65
CA THR A 261 30.34 -11.55 -23.23
C THR A 261 29.06 -10.71 -23.33
N THR A 262 28.98 -9.61 -22.59
CA THR A 262 27.84 -8.68 -22.70
C THR A 262 27.70 -8.07 -24.08
N GLN A 263 28.79 -7.85 -24.81
CA GLN A 263 28.76 -7.35 -26.19
C GLN A 263 28.12 -8.36 -27.15
N GLU A 264 28.43 -9.65 -26.99
CA GLU A 264 27.82 -10.72 -27.79
C GLU A 264 26.35 -10.91 -27.42
N ALA A 265 26.01 -10.82 -26.13
CA ALA A 265 24.63 -10.89 -25.65
C ALA A 265 23.73 -9.79 -26.24
N ARG A 266 24.26 -8.57 -26.41
CA ARG A 266 23.53 -7.42 -27.00
C ARG A 266 23.30 -7.54 -28.51
N ARG A 267 24.19 -8.21 -29.25
CA ARG A 267 24.13 -8.29 -30.73
C ARG A 267 23.11 -9.30 -31.24
N ARG A 268 22.63 -10.22 -30.40
CA ARG A 268 21.78 -11.35 -30.80
C ARG A 268 20.44 -11.30 -30.07
N GLY A 269 19.44 -10.58 -30.60
CA GLY A 269 18.04 -10.75 -30.17
C GLY A 269 17.16 -9.50 -30.17
N TRP A 270 15.86 -9.73 -29.94
CA TRP A 270 14.77 -8.72 -29.87
C TRP A 270 14.86 -7.78 -28.64
N LEU A 271 15.67 -8.12 -27.62
CA LEU A 271 15.80 -7.41 -26.35
C LEU A 271 16.80 -6.23 -26.36
N SER A 272 17.14 -5.66 -27.53
CA SER A 272 18.06 -4.51 -27.61
C SER A 272 17.60 -3.29 -26.78
N ARG A 273 16.30 -3.20 -26.48
CA ARG A 273 15.69 -2.11 -25.69
C ARG A 273 15.77 -2.29 -24.18
N THR A 274 15.76 -3.52 -23.67
CA THR A 274 15.74 -3.78 -22.21
C THR A 274 17.14 -3.71 -21.62
N PHE A 275 18.16 -4.05 -22.40
CA PHE A 275 19.55 -3.81 -22.04
C PHE A 275 19.76 -2.32 -21.68
N GLY A 276 19.33 -1.37 -22.53
CA GLY A 276 19.54 0.06 -22.27
C GLY A 276 18.84 0.65 -21.05
N ALA A 277 17.86 -0.04 -20.46
CA ALA A 277 17.09 0.46 -19.33
C ALA A 277 17.58 -0.07 -17.97
N VAL A 278 18.20 -1.27 -17.96
CA VAL A 278 18.87 -1.81 -16.76
C VAL A 278 20.27 -1.17 -16.57
N PHE A 279 20.70 -0.28 -17.47
CA PHE A 279 21.90 0.56 -17.34
C PHE A 279 21.55 1.99 -16.94
#